data_AF-X1G8G0-F1
#
_entry.id   AF-X1G8G0-F1
#
_cell.length_a   1.000
_cell.length_b   1.000
_cell.length_c   1.000
_cell.angle_alpha   90.00
_cell.angle_beta   90.00
_cell.angle_gamma   90.00
#
_symmetry.space_group_name_H-M   'P 1'
#
loop_
_entity.id
_entity.type
_entity.pdbx_description
1 polymer ?
#
loop_
_entity_poly.entity_id
_entity_poly.type
_entity_poly.pdbx_seq_one_letter_code
_entity_poly.pdbx_strand_id
1 'polypeptide(L)' 'LLCKWFKVAVLPADKLLYAELYQTGDRKKCTECGTSFASSSNSVKYCPDCRKRITRRQAAERMRKRRAPVTQ' A
#
# COMPACT_ATOMS: atom_id res chain seq x y z
N LEU A 1 -7.92 1.87 -28.16
CA LEU A 1 -6.55 2.32 -27.81
C LEU A 1 -5.65 1.26 -27.15
N LEU A 2 -6.08 0.02 -26.93
CA LEU A 2 -5.20 -1.06 -26.42
C LEU A 2 -5.45 -2.35 -27.21
N CYS A 3 -4.97 -2.41 -28.45
CA CYS A 3 -5.09 -3.61 -29.29
C CYS A 3 -4.15 -4.73 -28.80
N LYS A 4 -4.41 -5.98 -29.22
CA LYS A 4 -3.65 -7.16 -28.76
C LYS A 4 -2.15 -7.01 -28.98
N TRP A 5 -1.74 -6.49 -30.13
CA TRP A 5 -0.33 -6.23 -30.46
C TRP A 5 0.33 -5.26 -29.47
N PHE A 6 -0.35 -4.16 -29.15
CA PHE A 6 0.16 -3.17 -28.20
C PHE A 6 0.44 -3.77 -26.81
N LYS A 7 -0.43 -4.69 -26.34
CA LYS A 7 -0.25 -5.32 -25.03
C LYS A 7 0.89 -6.33 -24.95
N VAL A 8 1.19 -7.03 -26.04
CA VAL A 8 2.17 -8.14 -26.04
C VAL A 8 3.54 -7.72 -26.55
N ALA A 9 3.61 -6.72 -27.42
CA ALA A 9 4.86 -6.27 -28.02
C ALA A 9 5.39 -4.99 -27.38
N VAL A 10 4.49 -4.01 -27.14
CA VAL A 10 4.91 -2.66 -26.71
C VAL A 10 5.05 -2.58 -25.19
N LEU A 11 4.05 -3.06 -24.44
CA LEU A 11 4.06 -2.96 -22.97
C LEU A 11 5.19 -3.75 -22.27
N PRO A 12 5.61 -4.94 -22.73
CA PRO A 12 6.76 -5.63 -22.13
C PRO A 12 8.11 -5.00 -22.51
N ALA A 13 8.19 -4.37 -23.69
CA ALA A 13 9.37 -3.67 -24.16
C ALA A 13 9.55 -2.32 -23.47
N ASP A 14 8.45 -1.63 -23.18
CA ASP A 14 8.45 -0.30 -22.57
C ASP A 14 7.84 -0.35 -21.16
N LYS A 15 8.72 -0.55 -20.18
CA LYS A 15 8.36 -0.55 -18.75
C LYS A 15 7.89 0.81 -18.25
N LEU A 16 8.33 1.91 -18.86
CA LEU A 16 7.92 3.26 -18.49
C LEU A 16 6.48 3.52 -18.93
N LEU A 17 6.16 3.16 -20.17
CA LEU A 17 4.80 3.24 -20.70
C LEU A 17 3.85 2.28 -19.97
N TYR A 18 4.30 1.08 -19.61
CA TYR A 18 3.54 0.16 -18.76
C TYR A 18 3.24 0.79 -17.39
N ALA A 19 4.24 1.39 -16.77
CA ALA A 19 4.11 2.15 -15.54
C ALA A 19 3.08 3.28 -15.71
N GLU A 20 3.21 4.14 -16.73
CA GLU A 20 2.34 5.28 -16.95
C GLU A 20 0.87 4.88 -17.18
N LEU A 21 0.64 3.78 -17.92
CA LEU A 21 -0.70 3.27 -18.20
C LEU A 21 -1.34 2.54 -17.00
N TYR A 22 -0.56 1.76 -16.24
CA TYR A 22 -1.08 0.93 -15.15
C TYR A 22 -0.97 1.58 -13.75
N GLN A 23 -0.17 2.63 -13.54
CA GLN A 23 -0.06 3.37 -12.27
C GLN A 23 -1.31 4.21 -11.94
N THR A 24 -2.26 4.31 -12.86
CA THR A 24 -3.55 4.95 -12.60
C THR A 24 -4.46 4.12 -11.67
N GLY A 25 -4.10 2.86 -11.39
CA GLY A 25 -4.93 1.89 -10.67
C GLY A 25 -4.70 1.75 -9.15
N ASP A 26 -3.70 2.40 -8.56
CA ASP A 26 -3.34 2.14 -7.15
C ASP A 26 -4.23 2.90 -6.14
N ARG A 27 -5.52 3.08 -6.45
CA ARG A 27 -6.51 3.55 -5.47
C ARG A 27 -6.89 2.39 -4.57
N LYS A 28 -6.16 2.26 -3.47
CA LYS A 28 -6.42 1.26 -2.44
C LYS A 28 -7.42 1.76 -1.43
N LYS A 29 -8.22 0.86 -0.88
CA LYS A 29 -9.09 1.16 0.26
C LYS A 29 -8.36 0.90 1.57
N CYS A 30 -8.44 1.85 2.48
CA CYS A 30 -7.93 1.65 3.82
C CYS A 30 -8.77 0.64 4.58
N THR A 31 -8.14 -0.34 5.24
CA THR A 31 -8.86 -1.35 6.03
C THR A 31 -9.54 -0.78 7.28
N GLU A 32 -9.06 0.34 7.84
CA GLU A 32 -9.63 0.95 9.05
C GLU A 32 -10.82 1.88 8.74
N CYS A 33 -10.65 2.78 7.78
CA CYS A 33 -11.64 3.83 7.49
C CYS A 33 -12.36 3.66 6.15
N GLY A 34 -12.02 2.64 5.37
CA GLY A 34 -12.63 2.37 4.06
C GLY A 34 -12.29 3.39 2.96
N THR A 35 -11.56 4.47 3.29
CA THR A 35 -11.25 5.55 2.35
C THR A 35 -10.32 5.06 1.23
N SER A 36 -10.68 5.39 -0.01
CA SER A 36 -9.83 5.14 -1.17
C SER A 36 -8.68 6.15 -1.23
N PHE A 37 -7.44 5.69 -1.19
CA PHE A 37 -6.23 6.50 -1.24
C PHE A 37 -5.27 5.99 -2.32
N ALA A 38 -4.50 6.89 -2.91
CA ALA A 38 -3.42 6.51 -3.84
C ALA A 38 -2.28 5.88 -3.04
N SER A 39 -1.88 4.67 -3.41
CA SER A 39 -0.76 3.96 -2.82
C SER A 39 0.39 3.87 -3.80
N SER A 40 1.62 4.10 -3.34
CA SER A 40 2.81 3.85 -4.15
C SER A 40 3.24 2.38 -4.17
N SER A 41 2.59 1.51 -3.38
CA SER A 41 2.97 0.10 -3.26
C SER A 41 1.82 -0.85 -2.96
N ASN A 42 1.95 -2.09 -3.44
CA ASN A 42 1.02 -3.19 -3.21
C ASN A 42 1.00 -3.73 -1.77
N SER A 43 1.95 -3.38 -0.91
CA SER A 43 1.98 -3.81 0.51
C SER A 43 1.20 -2.90 1.46
N VAL A 44 0.91 -1.65 1.07
CA VAL A 44 0.25 -0.67 1.95
C VAL A 44 -1.24 -0.99 2.09
N LYS A 45 -1.72 -1.08 3.34
CA LYS A 45 -3.11 -1.43 3.73
C LYS A 45 -3.90 -0.27 4.34
N TYR A 46 -3.19 0.77 4.81
CA TYR A 46 -3.78 1.88 5.54
C TYR A 46 -3.52 3.20 4.83
N CYS A 47 -4.51 4.11 4.85
CA CYS A 47 -4.30 5.46 4.38
C CYS A 47 -3.27 6.18 5.27
N PRO A 48 -2.67 7.29 4.81
CA PRO A 48 -1.63 8.00 5.55
C PRO A 48 -2.01 8.35 7.01
N ASP A 49 -3.27 8.70 7.25
CA ASP A 49 -3.76 9.10 8.57
C ASP A 49 -3.95 7.90 9.50
N CYS A 50 -4.66 6.87 9.04
CA CYS A 50 -4.82 5.61 9.79
C CYS A 50 -3.48 4.94 10.04
N ARG A 51 -2.54 5.00 9.09
CA ARG A 51 -1.18 4.47 9.25
C ARG A 51 -0.48 5.10 10.45
N LYS A 52 -0.48 6.44 10.56
CA LYS A 52 0.13 7.15 11.70
C LYS A 52 -0.49 6.70 13.03
N ARG A 53 -1.83 6.60 13.09
CA ARG A 53 -2.55 6.18 14.31
C ARG A 53 -2.20 4.75 14.72
N ILE A 54 -2.23 3.82 13.77
CA ILE A 54 -1.92 2.40 14.01
C ILE A 54 -0.47 2.21 14.44
N THR A 55 0.48 2.86 13.75
CA THR A 55 1.90 2.76 14.11
C THR A 55 2.16 3.24 15.54
N ARG A 56 1.53 4.35 15.97
CA ARG A 56 1.63 4.83 17.36
C ARG A 56 1.04 3.82 18.35
N ARG A 57 -0.14 3.27 18.06
CA ARG A 57 -0.78 2.23 18.90
C ARG A 57 0.12 1.00 19.04
N GLN A 58 0.63 0.48 17.93
CA GLN A 58 1.53 -0.68 17.93
C GLN A 58 2.85 -0.40 18.67
N ALA A 59 3.40 0.81 18.55
CA ALA A 59 4.60 1.20 19.29
C ALA A 59 4.33 1.27 20.80
N ALA A 60 3.19 1.85 21.20
CA ALA A 60 2.79 1.90 22.60
C ALA A 60 2.54 0.49 23.17
N GLU A 61 1.85 -0.37 22.43
CA GLU A 61 1.65 -1.78 22.79
C GLU A 61 2.98 -2.54 22.92
N ARG A 62 3.93 -2.33 22.00
CA ARG A 62 5.28 -2.89 22.10
C ARG A 62 6.00 -2.42 23.36
N MET A 63 5.93 -1.14 23.70
CA MET A 63 6.55 -0.61 24.92
C MET A 63 5.87 -1.13 26.18
N ARG A 64 4.54 -1.26 26.19
CA ARG A 64 3.81 -1.90 27.30
C ARG A 64 4.27 -3.34 27.50
N LYS A 65 4.35 -4.14 26.44
CA LYS A 65 4.86 -5.53 26.52
C LYS A 65 6.31 -5.59 27.02
N ARG A 66 7.17 -4.65 26.61
CA ARG A 66 8.56 -4.58 27.09
C ARG A 66 8.68 -4.20 28.57
N ARG A 67 7.77 -3.37 29.07
CA ARG A 67 7.78 -2.89 30.47
C ARG A 67 6.96 -3.77 31.41
N ALA A 68 6.10 -4.63 30.87
CA ALA A 68 5.42 -5.64 31.66
C ALA A 68 6.48 -6.56 32.28
N PRO A 69 6.37 -6.88 33.58
CA PRO A 69 7.24 -7.87 34.18
C PRO A 69 7.07 -9.16 33.38
N VAL A 70 8.18 -9.77 32.98
CA VAL A 70 8.18 -11.14 32.43
C VAL A 70 7.80 -12.02 33.61
N THR A 71 6.49 -12.26 33.79
CA THR A 71 6.01 -13.29 34.69
C THR A 71 6.52 -14.62 34.15
N GLN A 72 7.44 -15.21 34.91
CA GLN A 72 8.01 -16.54 34.70
C GLN A 72 6.97 -17.61 34.97
#